data_AF-A0A4R6K926-F1
#
_entry.id   AF-A0A4R6K926-F1
#
_cell.length_a   1.000
_cell.length_b   1.000
_cell.length_c   1.000
_cell.angle_alpha   90.00
_cell.angle_beta   90.00
_cell.angle_gamma   90.00
#
_symmetry.space_group_name_H-M   'P 1'
#
loop_
_entity.id
_entity.type
_entity.pdbx_description
1 polymer ?
#
loop_
_entity_poly.entity_id
_entity_poly.type
_entity_poly.pdbx_seq_one_letter_code
_entity_poly.pdbx_strand_id
1 'polypeptide(L)' 'MAKQIPHRGWQTLSAGNGSKGERLYQWAYTSVSRGTSTTAGGDECGQPQPGHHRWLLIRHNPHTGELA' A
#
# COMPACT_ATOMS: atom_id res chain seq x y z
N MET A 1 4.37 6.43 -2.89
CA MET A 1 4.28 5.07 -2.34
C MET A 1 4.13 4.00 -3.42
N ALA A 2 3.01 3.90 -4.15
CA ALA A 2 2.86 2.89 -5.22
C ALA A 2 3.95 2.97 -6.31
N LYS A 3 4.35 4.17 -6.73
CA LYS A 3 5.44 4.41 -7.70
C LYS A 3 6.83 3.95 -7.24
N GLN A 4 7.00 3.68 -5.93
CA GLN A 4 8.28 3.25 -5.36
C GLN A 4 8.39 1.73 -5.29
N ILE A 5 7.31 1.01 -5.60
CA ILE A 5 7.31 -0.46 -5.64
C ILE A 5 7.90 -0.88 -7.00
N PRO A 6 9.03 -1.60 -7.03
CA PRO A 6 9.63 -2.05 -8.27
C PRO A 6 8.66 -3.00 -8.99
N HIS A 7 8.73 -3.06 -10.33
CA HIS A 7 7.80 -3.86 -11.14
C HIS A 7 7.73 -5.34 -10.70
N ARG A 8 8.84 -5.91 -10.22
CA ARG A 8 8.91 -7.29 -9.66
C ARG A 8 8.15 -7.50 -8.35
N GLY A 9 7.81 -6.42 -7.64
CA GLY A 9 7.05 -6.46 -6.40
C GLY A 9 5.53 -6.53 -6.60
N TRP A 10 5.09 -6.48 -7.86
CA TRP A 10 3.69 -6.62 -8.25
C TRP A 10 3.40 -8.06 -8.67
N GLN A 11 2.28 -8.60 -8.19
CA GLN A 11 1.79 -9.93 -8.54
C GLN A 11 0.38 -9.82 -9.12
N THR A 12 0.13 -10.48 -10.25
CA THR A 12 -1.21 -10.55 -10.84
C THR A 12 -2.03 -11.60 -10.13
N LEU A 13 -3.09 -11.18 -9.44
CA LEU A 13 -3.99 -12.07 -8.71
C LEU A 13 -5.45 -11.71 -9.02
N SER A 14 -6.31 -12.72 -9.05
CA SER A 14 -7.75 -12.55 -9.19
C SER A 14 -8.33 -11.93 -7.93
N ALA A 15 -9.14 -10.88 -8.09
CA ALA A 15 -9.96 -10.30 -7.02
C ALA A 15 -11.30 -11.04 -6.83
N GLY A 16 -11.39 -12.28 -7.33
CA GLY A 16 -12.59 -13.12 -7.31
C GLY A 16 -13.34 -13.13 -8.64
N ASN A 17 -14.32 -14.03 -8.71
CA ASN A 17 -15.18 -14.18 -9.88
C ASN A 17 -16.17 -13.00 -9.95
N GLY A 18 -15.99 -12.15 -10.95
CA GLY A 18 -16.97 -11.15 -11.30
C GLY A 18 -18.06 -11.71 -12.20
N SER A 19 -19.08 -10.89 -12.45
CA SER A 19 -20.19 -11.17 -13.39
C SER A 19 -19.76 -11.35 -14.85
N LYS A 20 -18.48 -11.12 -15.20
CA LYS A 20 -17.90 -11.32 -16.54
C LYS A 20 -16.67 -12.24 -16.54
N GLY A 21 -16.43 -12.96 -15.44
CA GLY A 21 -15.22 -13.78 -15.25
C GLY A 21 -14.27 -13.20 -14.21
N GLU A 22 -13.10 -13.82 -14.07
CA GLU A 22 -12.08 -13.44 -13.09
C GLU A 22 -11.59 -12.01 -13.31
N ARG A 23 -11.60 -11.20 -12.25
CA ARG A 23 -11.09 -9.83 -12.29
C ARG A 23 -9.62 -9.83 -11.88
N LEU A 24 -8.75 -9.96 -12.86
CA LEU A 24 -7.31 -9.94 -12.63
C LEU A 24 -6.82 -8.51 -12.36
N TYR A 25 -6.16 -8.31 -11.23
CA TYR A 25 -5.49 -7.05 -10.89
C TYR A 25 -4.03 -7.31 -10.53
N GLN A 26 -3.22 -6.26 -10.61
CA GLN A 26 -1.89 -6.29 -10.01
C GLN A 26 -1.98 -5.86 -8.55
N TRP A 27 -1.39 -6.66 -7.69
CA TRP A 27 -1.34 -6.47 -6.25
C TRP A 27 0.10 -6.30 -5.81
N ALA A 28 0.35 -5.40 -4.86
CA ALA A 28 1.64 -5.27 -4.21
C ALA A 28 1.48 -5.07 -2.70
N TYR A 29 2.37 -5.69 -1.94
CA TYR A 29 2.41 -5.59 -0.49
C TYR A 29 3.57 -4.70 -0.07
N THR A 30 3.30 -3.68 0.75
CA THR A 30 4.34 -2.75 1.20
C THR A 30 4.12 -2.36 2.66
N SER A 31 5.21 -2.25 3.42
CA SER A 31 5.16 -1.73 4.79
C SER A 31 5.11 -0.20 4.76
N VAL A 32 4.25 0.35 5.61
CA VAL A 32 4.20 1.79 5.87
C VAL A 32 4.89 2.02 7.19
N SER A 33 6.13 2.47 7.12
CA SER A 33 6.74 3.13 8.27
C SER A 33 6.06 4.47 8.44
N ARG A 34 5.41 4.70 9.59
CA ARG A 34 4.89 6.02 9.93
C ARG A 34 6.09 6.94 10.06
N GLY A 35 6.33 7.76 9.03
CA GLY A 35 7.17 8.94 9.18
C GLY A 35 6.64 9.72 10.36
N THR A 36 7.52 10.08 11.28
CA THR A 36 7.28 10.90 12.46
C THR A 36 6.39 12.08 12.11
N SER A 37 5.07 11.93 12.27
CA SER A 37 4.13 13.03 12.17
C SER A 37 4.24 13.81 13.48
N THR A 38 5.35 14.53 13.63
CA THR A 38 5.48 15.58 14.61
C THR A 38 4.52 16.68 14.16
N THR A 39 3.25 16.56 14.59
CA THR A 39 2.44 17.75 14.78
C THR A 39 3.21 18.57 15.80
N ALA A 40 3.89 19.61 15.32
CA ALA A 40 4.52 20.60 16.17
C ALA A 40 3.40 21.30 16.96
N GLY A 41 3.16 20.81 18.17
CA GLY A 41 2.09 21.29 19.03
C GLY A 41 2.14 20.60 20.38
N GLY A 42 2.99 21.12 21.26
CA GLY A 42 2.90 20.94 22.71
C GLY A 42 3.47 19.63 23.26
N ASP A 43 4.59 19.80 23.94
CA ASP A 43 5.22 18.95 24.96
C ASP A 43 5.66 17.50 24.65
N GLU A 44 6.78 17.16 25.30
CA GLU A 44 7.34 15.81 25.55
C GLU A 44 7.69 14.90 24.35
N CYS A 45 9.00 14.81 24.11
CA CYS A 45 9.70 13.63 23.54
C CYS A 45 8.91 12.82 22.50
N GLY A 46 8.78 13.36 21.29
CA GLY A 46 8.31 12.65 20.09
C GLY A 46 9.27 11.54 19.64
N GLN A 47 9.42 10.50 20.46
CA GLN A 47 10.01 9.24 20.05
C GLN A 47 8.99 8.51 19.17
N PRO A 48 9.37 8.04 17.97
CA PRO A 48 8.48 7.18 17.19
C PRO A 48 8.17 5.95 18.02
N GLN A 49 6.91 5.79 18.44
CA GLN A 49 6.47 4.66 19.25
C GLN A 49 6.83 3.34 18.53
N PRO A 50 7.77 2.54 19.07
CA PRO A 50 8.15 1.28 18.46
C PRO A 50 7.01 0.29 18.71
N GLY A 51 6.38 -0.20 17.63
CA GLY A 51 5.41 -1.29 17.76
C GLY A 51 4.31 -1.33 16.69
N HIS A 52 4.10 -0.25 15.93
CA HIS A 52 3.04 -0.23 14.91
C HIS A 52 3.59 -0.55 13.52
N HIS A 53 3.67 -1.85 13.20
CA HIS A 53 3.88 -2.30 11.82
C HIS A 53 2.56 -2.17 11.06
N ARG A 54 2.50 -1.19 10.15
CA ARG A 54 1.38 -1.04 9.22
C ARG A 54 1.79 -1.63 7.88
N TRP A 55 0.89 -2.40 7.30
CA TRP A 55 1.07 -2.99 5.99
C TRP A 55 -0.06 -2.50 5.09
N LEU A 56 0.29 -2.17 3.85
CA LEU A 56 -0.65 -1.83 2.81
C LEU A 56 -0.60 -2.90 1.73
N LEU A 57 -1.80 -3.31 1.33
CA LEU A 57 -2.02 -4.06 0.11
C LEU A 57 -2.54 -3.07 -0.94
N ILE A 58 -1.73 -2.80 -1.96
CA ILE A 58 -2.05 -1.88 -3.04
C ILE A 58 -2.59 -2.68 -4.21
N ARG A 59 -3.72 -2.24 -4.77
CA ARG A 59 -4.30 -2.75 -6.01
C ARG A 59 -4.10 -1.74 -7.13
N HIS A 60 -3.70 -2.24 -8.30
CA HIS A 60 -3.47 -1.45 -9.49
C HIS A 60 -4.08 -2.14 -10.71
N ASN A 61 -4.73 -1.37 -11.57
CA ASN A 61 -5.16 -1.87 -12.87
C ASN A 61 -4.02 -1.74 -13.90
N PRO A 62 -3.42 -2.85 -14.38
CA PRO A 62 -2.33 -2.79 -15.34
C PRO A 62 -2.71 -2.12 -16.66
N HIS A 63 -4.01 -2.14 -17.01
CA HIS A 63 -4.49 -1.62 -18.28
C HIS A 63 -4.67 -0.09 -18.27
N THR A 64 -5.05 0.49 -17.13
CA THR A 64 -5.33 1.93 -17.03
C THR A 64 -4.29 2.70 -16.25
N GLY A 65 -3.38 2.04 -15.53
CA GLY A 65 -2.40 2.75 -14.70
C GLY A 65 -3.00 3.30 -13.38
N GLU A 66 -4.31 3.09 -13.18
CA GLU A 66 -5.04 3.67 -12.07
C GLU A 66 -5.00 2.77 -10.83
N LEU A 67 -4.87 3.43 -9.68
CA LEU A 67 -5.05 2.81 -8.37
C LEU A 67 -6.55 2.68 -8.13
N ALA A 68 -7.02 1.44 -7.99
CA ALA A 68 -8.44 1.11 -7.87
C ALA A 68 -8.84 0.79 -6.43
#